data_AF-A0A962D700-F1
#
_entry.id   AF-A0A962D700-F1
#
_cell.length_a   1.000
_cell.length_b   1.000
_cell.length_c   1.000
_cell.angle_alpha   90.00
_cell.angle_beta   90.00
_cell.angle_gamma   90.00
#
_symmetry.space_group_name_H-M   'P 1'
#
loop_
_entity.id
_entity.type
_entity.pdbx_description
1 polymer ?
#
loop_
_entity_poly.entity_id
_entity_poly.type
_entity_poly.pdbx_seq_one_letter_code
_entity_poly.pdbx_strand_id
1 'polypeptide(L)'
;MATEQRSSTWLSTQARGRWPRQLFAWLLLGASFPSLAWKAQPLDLPDLGAALSPNVVAHPAGGFVLSWQVRLADGCAALRVARLRGRTLGT
;
A
#
# COMPACT_ATOMS: atom_id res chain seq x y z
N MET A 1 47.83 -37.50 -46.11
CA MET A 1 46.98 -37.36 -44.91
C MET A 1 46.81 -35.85 -44.72
N ALA A 2 45.68 -35.21 -45.02
CA ALA A 2 44.31 -35.44 -44.53
C ALA A 2 44.24 -35.33 -42.99
N THR A 3 43.45 -34.45 -42.36
CA THR A 3 42.64 -33.30 -42.83
C THR A 3 43.05 -32.04 -42.03
N GLU A 4 42.46 -30.84 -42.07
CA GLU A 4 41.22 -30.32 -42.66
C GLU A 4 41.32 -28.80 -42.94
N GLN A 5 40.32 -28.17 -43.56
CA GLN A 5 40.36 -26.72 -43.83
C GLN A 5 39.00 -26.00 -43.65
N ARG A 6 38.96 -25.09 -42.65
CA ARG A 6 37.99 -23.99 -42.44
C ARG A 6 36.49 -24.31 -42.60
N SER A 7 35.83 -24.56 -41.48
CA SER A 7 34.43 -24.18 -41.31
C SER A 7 34.31 -22.66 -41.15
N SER A 8 33.66 -21.97 -42.09
CA SER A 8 33.17 -20.59 -41.87
C SER A 8 31.79 -20.40 -42.52
N THR A 9 30.85 -21.24 -42.12
CA THR A 9 29.44 -21.12 -42.52
C THR A 9 28.75 -20.09 -41.63
N TRP A 10 28.46 -18.94 -42.21
CA TRP A 10 27.63 -17.90 -41.63
C TRP A 10 26.26 -18.45 -41.24
N LEU A 11 25.85 -18.25 -39.99
CA LEU A 11 24.44 -18.24 -39.61
C LEU A 11 24.25 -17.38 -38.36
N SER A 12 23.97 -16.11 -38.61
CA SER A 12 23.47 -15.13 -37.65
C SER A 12 22.18 -15.67 -37.00
N THR A 13 22.33 -16.34 -35.87
CA THR A 13 21.20 -16.84 -35.08
C THR A 13 20.53 -15.66 -34.41
N GLN A 14 19.62 -15.01 -35.14
CA GLN A 14 18.62 -14.11 -34.57
C GLN A 14 17.81 -14.92 -33.55
N ALA A 15 18.14 -14.74 -32.27
CA ALA A 15 17.37 -15.22 -31.15
C ALA A 15 16.01 -14.49 -31.12
N ARG A 16 15.07 -14.95 -31.95
CA ARG A 16 13.67 -14.56 -31.89
C ARG A 16 13.10 -15.08 -30.57
N GLY A 17 13.22 -14.23 -29.54
CA GLY A 17 12.76 -14.48 -28.18
C GLY A 17 11.27 -14.77 -28.13
N ARG A 18 10.93 -16.04 -28.33
CA ARG A 18 9.57 -16.56 -28.24
C ARG A 18 9.21 -16.67 -26.76
N TRP A 19 8.82 -15.55 -26.17
CA TRP A 19 8.37 -15.47 -24.78
C TRP A 19 7.39 -16.62 -24.48
N PRO A 20 7.55 -17.35 -23.36
CA PRO A 20 6.61 -18.40 -22.99
C PRO A 20 5.21 -17.79 -22.90
N ARG A 21 4.24 -18.35 -23.63
CA ARG A 21 2.87 -17.80 -23.70
C ARG A 21 2.23 -17.65 -22.30
N GLN A 22 2.68 -18.46 -21.34
CA GLN A 22 2.28 -18.39 -19.93
C GLN A 22 2.75 -17.11 -19.23
N LEU A 23 3.92 -16.58 -19.56
CA LEU A 23 4.46 -15.34 -18.98
C LEU A 23 3.65 -14.11 -19.44
N PHE A 24 3.20 -14.13 -20.69
CA PHE A 24 2.28 -13.12 -21.22
C PHE A 24 0.86 -13.27 -20.65
N ALA A 25 0.41 -14.51 -20.39
CA ALA A 25 -0.86 -14.76 -19.72
C ALA A 25 -0.88 -14.23 -18.28
N TRP A 26 0.21 -14.34 -17.52
CA TRP A 26 0.33 -13.73 -16.17
C TRP A 26 0.32 -12.19 -16.15
N LEU A 27 0.62 -11.53 -17.27
CA LEU A 27 0.49 -10.08 -17.42
C LEU A 27 -0.92 -9.63 -17.84
N LEU A 28 -1.72 -10.52 -18.45
CA LEU A 28 -3.07 -10.22 -18.95
C LEU A 28 -4.20 -10.78 -18.08
N LEU A 29 -4.03 -11.93 -17.43
CA LEU A 29 -4.81 -12.29 -16.25
C LEU A 29 -4.32 -11.38 -15.15
N GLY A 30 -4.93 -10.18 -15.08
CA GLY A 30 -4.49 -9.10 -14.23
C GLY A 30 -4.15 -9.61 -12.85
N ALA A 31 -2.94 -9.29 -12.39
CA ALA A 31 -2.54 -9.48 -11.01
C ALA A 31 -3.61 -8.78 -10.15
N SER A 32 -4.55 -9.58 -9.64
CA SER A 32 -5.58 -9.11 -8.74
C SER A 32 -4.87 -8.96 -7.40
N PHE A 33 -4.09 -7.88 -7.30
CA PHE A 33 -3.67 -7.34 -6.03
C PHE A 33 -4.93 -7.28 -5.20
N PRO A 34 -5.03 -8.03 -4.07
CA PRO A 34 -6.17 -7.88 -3.19
C PRO A 34 -6.15 -6.41 -2.80
N SER A 35 -7.12 -5.64 -3.30
CA SER A 35 -7.22 -4.23 -2.98
C SER A 35 -7.24 -4.18 -1.47
N LEU A 36 -6.29 -3.45 -0.86
CA LEU A 36 -6.25 -3.35 0.59
C LEU A 36 -7.60 -2.75 1.00
N ALA A 37 -8.48 -3.60 1.52
CA ALA A 37 -9.84 -3.24 1.84
C ALA A 37 -9.78 -2.41 3.12
N TRP A 38 -9.55 -1.11 2.95
CA TRP A 38 -9.47 -0.13 4.03
C TRP A 38 -10.78 -0.13 4.81
N LYS A 39 -10.81 -0.91 5.90
CA LYS A 39 -11.92 -0.90 6.85
C LYS A 39 -11.76 0.32 7.75
N ALA A 40 -12.37 1.43 7.36
CA ALA A 40 -12.59 2.55 8.24
C ALA A 40 -13.70 2.17 9.24
N GLN A 41 -13.40 2.25 10.54
CA GLN A 41 -14.42 2.18 11.58
C GLN A 41 -14.72 3.61 12.04
N PRO A 42 -15.99 4.08 12.03
CA PRO A 42 -16.32 5.40 12.54
C PRO A 42 -15.97 5.45 14.02
N LEU A 43 -15.25 6.51 14.40
CA LEU A 43 -14.89 6.80 15.78
C LEU A 43 -15.80 7.93 16.24
N ASP A 44 -16.64 7.64 17.23
CA ASP A 44 -17.49 8.65 17.86
C ASP A 44 -16.81 9.15 19.15
N LEU A 45 -16.52 10.45 19.18
CA LEU A 45 -15.95 11.15 20.33
C LEU A 45 -16.63 12.53 20.40
N PRO A 46 -16.87 13.07 21.61
CA PRO A 46 -17.29 14.45 21.76
C PRO A 46 -16.27 15.40 21.08
N ASP A 47 -16.79 16.47 20.49
CA ASP A 47 -16.06 17.49 19.74
C ASP A 47 -15.35 17.04 18.44
N LEU A 48 -15.56 15.81 17.94
CA LEU A 48 -15.05 15.39 16.61
C LEU A 48 -15.72 16.15 15.45
N GLY A 49 -16.95 16.63 15.62
CA GLY A 49 -17.68 17.37 14.58
C GLY A 49 -17.02 18.69 14.14
N ALA A 50 -16.08 19.21 14.95
CA ALA A 50 -15.26 20.39 14.64
C ALA A 50 -13.75 20.05 14.50
N ALA A 51 -13.43 18.77 14.29
CA ALA A 51 -12.05 18.31 14.21
C ALA A 51 -11.38 18.64 12.87
N LEU A 52 -10.21 19.25 12.97
CA LEU A 52 -9.34 19.65 11.88
C LEU A 52 -7.99 18.94 12.02
N SER A 53 -7.38 18.55 10.90
CA SER A 53 -6.06 17.94 10.82
C SER A 53 -5.81 16.79 11.84
N PRO A 54 -6.62 15.71 11.80
CA PRO A 54 -6.42 14.56 12.69
C PRO A 54 -5.09 13.85 12.39
N ASN A 55 -4.39 13.44 13.44
CA ASN A 55 -3.14 12.68 13.38
C ASN A 55 -3.21 11.51 14.38
N VAL A 56 -2.80 10.31 13.93
CA VAL A 56 -2.81 9.09 14.75
C VAL A 56 -1.41 8.50 14.85
N VAL A 57 -0.95 8.23 16.06
CA VAL A 57 0.36 7.62 16.35
C VAL A 57 0.18 6.38 17.23
N ALA A 58 0.91 5.31 16.95
CA ALA A 58 0.94 4.12 17.81
C ALA A 58 1.66 4.42 19.15
N HIS A 59 1.07 4.03 20.28
CA HIS A 59 1.66 4.27 21.59
C HIS A 59 2.57 3.09 22.01
N PRO A 60 3.80 3.30 22.53
CA PRO A 60 4.72 2.21 22.87
C PRO A 60 4.14 1.16 23.84
N ALA A 61 3.44 1.59 24.90
CA ALA A 61 2.70 0.73 25.82
C ALA A 61 1.35 0.18 25.27
N GLY A 62 1.21 0.08 23.94
CA GLY A 62 0.02 -0.40 23.26
C GLY A 62 -1.11 0.63 23.06
N GLY A 63 -1.90 0.40 22.01
CA GLY A 63 -2.97 1.28 21.54
C GLY A 63 -2.45 2.42 20.65
N PHE A 64 -3.32 3.41 20.43
CA PHE A 64 -3.01 4.59 19.62
C PHE A 64 -3.32 5.88 20.39
N VAL A 65 -2.68 6.97 19.98
CA VAL A 65 -3.02 8.34 20.38
C VAL A 65 -3.56 9.03 19.12
N LEU A 66 -4.78 9.54 19.20
CA LEU A 66 -5.36 10.44 18.20
C LEU A 66 -5.22 11.87 18.73
N SER A 67 -4.69 12.77 17.91
CA SER A 67 -4.70 14.21 18.16
C SER A 67 -5.39 14.93 17.02
N TRP A 68 -6.03 16.06 17.32
CA TRP A 68 -6.71 16.90 16.34
C TRP A 68 -6.78 18.34 16.83
N GLN A 69 -6.91 19.28 15.90
CA GLN A 69 -7.23 20.67 16.23
C GLN A 69 -8.76 20.82 16.28
N VAL A 70 -9.27 21.64 17.19
CA VAL A 70 -10.65 22.13 17.16
C VAL A 70 -10.65 23.64 17.03
N ARG A 71 -11.61 24.19 16.29
CA ARG A 71 -11.83 25.63 16.26
C ARG A 71 -12.83 26.03 17.35
N LEU A 72 -12.42 26.98 18.18
CA LEU A 72 -13.20 27.54 19.28
C LEU A 72 -14.11 28.67 18.77
N ALA A 73 -15.15 29.00 19.56
CA ALA A 73 -16.12 30.04 19.20
C ALA A 73 -15.52 31.47 19.19
N ASP A 74 -14.40 31.67 19.88
CA ASP A 74 -13.58 32.90 19.85
C ASP A 74 -12.69 33.00 18.59
N GLY A 75 -12.71 31.99 17.73
CA GLY A 75 -11.91 31.90 16.50
C GLY A 75 -10.52 31.26 16.69
N CYS A 76 -10.08 31.04 17.94
CA CYS A 76 -8.82 30.37 18.26
C CYS A 76 -8.86 28.87 17.91
N ALA A 77 -7.68 28.25 17.90
CA ALA A 77 -7.53 26.81 17.72
C ALA A 77 -6.99 26.17 19.00
N ALA A 78 -7.56 25.04 19.41
CA ALA A 78 -7.06 24.24 20.53
C ALA A 78 -6.65 22.84 20.06
N LEU A 79 -5.56 22.30 20.61
CA LEU A 79 -5.19 20.91 20.41
C LEU A 79 -5.98 20.01 21.36
N ARG A 80 -6.59 18.96 20.81
CA ARG A 80 -7.26 17.88 21.55
C ARG A 80 -6.50 16.57 21.34
N VAL A 81 -6.57 15.69 22.34
CA VAL A 81 -5.90 14.38 22.35
C VAL A 81 -6.82 13.35 23.00
N ALA A 82 -6.94 12.17 22.37
CA ALA A 82 -7.62 11.01 22.92
C ALA A 82 -6.73 9.76 22.80
N ARG A 83 -6.82 8.89 23.81
CA ARG A 83 -6.11 7.60 23.79
C ARG A 83 -7.06 6.49 23.36
N LEU A 84 -6.81 5.96 22.16
CA LEU A 84 -7.57 4.85 21.61
C LEU A 84 -6.95 3.53 22.10
N ARG A 85 -7.70 2.79 22.91
CA ARG A 85 -7.40 1.37 23.19
C ARG A 85 -8.11 0.55 22.12
N GLY A 86 -7.47 -0.52 21.65
CA GLY A 86 -8.08 -1.47 20.72
C GLY A 86 -9.25 -2.20 21.37
N ARG A 87 -10.43 -1.57 21.39
CA ARG A 87 -11.69 -2.25 21.65
C ARG A 87 -12.18 -2.79 20.32
N THR A 88 -11.97 -4.09 20.12
CA THR A 88 -12.84 -4.88 19.25
C THR A 88 -14.26 -4.67 19.77
N LEU A 89 -15.04 -3.82 19.10
CA LEU A 89 -16.48 -3.75 19.36
C LEU A 89 -17.04 -5.11 18.92
N GLY A 90 -17.66 -5.80 19.88
CA GLY A 90 -18.23 -7.12 19.67
C GLY A 90 -19.33 -7.11 18.62
N THR A 91 -19.52 -8.28 18.02
CA THR A 91 -20.57 -8.65 17.05
C THR A 91 -21.97 -8.24 17.49
#